data_AF-A0A9E5LM24-F1
#
_entry.id   AF-A0A9E5LM24-F1
#
_cell.length_a   1.000
_cell.length_b   1.000
_cell.length_c   1.000
_cell.angle_alpha   90.00
_cell.angle_beta   90.00
_cell.angle_gamma   90.00
#
_symmetry.space_group_name_H-M   'P 1'
#
loop_
_entity.id
_entity.type
_entity.pdbx_description
1 polymer ?
#
loop_
_entity_poly.entity_id
_entity_poly.type
_entity_poly.pdbx_seq_one_letter_code
_entity_poly.pdbx_strand_id
1 'polypeptide(L)'
;AAKALERAKELGVEESLINFEGLSPQMLEALAEDGVKTLDDFATCADWELAGGWTTVDGERVKDDGVLEKFDVSLEEAQDLVMTARVMLGWVNPDDLAPSEEEAEE
;
A
#
# COMPACT_ATOMS: atom_id res chain seq x y z
N ALA A 1 -11.03 -5.52 16.03
CA ALA A 1 -11.27 -4.26 15.32
C ALA A 1 -10.98 -3.05 16.20
N ALA A 2 -11.78 -2.76 17.26
CA ALA A 2 -11.59 -1.56 18.09
C ALA A 2 -10.18 -1.42 18.71
N LYS A 3 -9.66 -2.48 19.34
CA LYS A 3 -8.33 -2.47 19.97
C LYS A 3 -7.17 -2.19 18.99
N ALA A 4 -7.25 -2.75 17.78
CA ALA A 4 -6.22 -2.56 16.75
C ALA A 4 -6.20 -1.10 16.26
N LEU A 5 -7.38 -0.51 16.07
CA LEU A 5 -7.49 0.90 15.70
C LEU A 5 -6.99 1.84 16.81
N GLU A 6 -7.31 1.54 18.07
CA GLU A 6 -6.76 2.28 19.22
C GLU A 6 -5.24 2.19 19.23
N ARG A 7 -4.68 1.00 19.02
CA ARG A 7 -3.24 0.79 18.98
C ARG A 7 -2.56 1.53 17.82
N ALA A 8 -3.15 1.50 16.64
CA ALA A 8 -2.69 2.25 15.48
C ALA A 8 -2.65 3.77 15.77
N LYS A 9 -3.70 4.30 16.42
CA LYS A 9 -3.75 5.71 16.86
C LYS A 9 -2.66 6.03 17.90
N GLU A 10 -2.40 5.15 18.85
CA GLU A 10 -1.30 5.31 19.82
C GLU A 10 0.08 5.34 19.15
N LEU A 11 0.26 4.59 18.07
CA LEU A 11 1.48 4.58 17.26
C LEU A 11 1.62 5.81 16.34
N GLY A 12 0.55 6.62 16.25
CA GLY A 12 0.54 7.90 15.55
C GLY A 12 -0.09 7.85 14.16
N VAL A 13 -0.88 6.83 13.83
CA VAL A 13 -1.64 6.83 12.57
C VAL A 13 -2.64 7.99 12.55
N GLU A 14 -2.62 8.74 11.46
CA GLU A 14 -3.45 9.90 11.25
C GLU A 14 -4.81 9.56 10.63
N GLU A 15 -5.77 10.48 10.79
CA GLU A 15 -7.12 10.31 10.22
C GLU A 15 -7.10 10.14 8.70
N SER A 16 -6.10 10.69 8.00
CA SER A 16 -5.94 10.54 6.55
C SER A 16 -5.81 9.07 6.14
N LEU A 17 -5.06 8.27 6.90
CA LEU A 17 -4.86 6.85 6.61
C LEU A 17 -5.98 6.00 7.21
N ILE A 18 -6.53 6.39 8.36
CA ILE A 18 -7.68 5.69 8.98
C ILE A 18 -8.93 5.74 8.09
N ASN A 19 -9.15 6.87 7.41
CA ASN A 19 -10.31 7.07 6.54
C ASN A 19 -10.07 6.54 5.12
N PHE A 20 -8.89 5.99 4.82
CA PHE A 20 -8.61 5.37 3.53
C PHE A 20 -9.34 4.03 3.42
N GLU A 21 -10.12 3.87 2.35
CA GLU A 21 -10.88 2.64 2.11
C GLU A 21 -9.95 1.47 1.73
N GLY A 22 -10.37 0.25 2.05
CA GLY A 22 -9.60 -0.97 1.75
C GLY A 22 -8.62 -1.40 2.85
N LEU A 23 -8.38 -0.58 3.89
CA LEU A 23 -7.55 -0.97 5.02
C LEU A 23 -8.38 -1.37 6.25
N SER A 24 -8.13 -2.58 6.76
CA SER A 24 -8.71 -3.02 8.03
C SER A 24 -7.98 -2.40 9.24
N PRO A 25 -8.60 -2.34 10.44
CA PRO A 25 -7.91 -1.88 11.65
C PRO A 25 -6.61 -2.61 11.97
N GLN A 26 -6.52 -3.90 11.65
CA GLN A 26 -5.32 -4.71 11.86
C GLN A 26 -4.23 -4.41 10.82
N MET A 27 -4.62 -4.06 9.59
CA MET A 27 -3.67 -3.58 8.58
C MET A 27 -3.11 -2.21 8.97
N LEU A 28 -3.96 -1.30 9.46
CA LEU A 28 -3.54 0.00 9.97
C LEU A 28 -2.55 -0.14 11.14
N GLU A 29 -2.78 -1.09 12.05
CA GLU A 29 -1.84 -1.40 13.13
C GLU A 29 -0.49 -1.89 12.59
N ALA A 30 -0.48 -2.81 11.62
CA ALA A 30 0.73 -3.32 11.00
C ALA A 30 1.53 -2.23 10.26
N LEU A 31 0.85 -1.38 9.49
CA LEU A 31 1.43 -0.22 8.83
C LEU A 31 2.04 0.76 9.83
N ALA A 32 1.34 1.02 10.95
CA ALA A 32 1.83 1.91 12.00
C ALA A 32 3.11 1.40 12.66
N GLU A 33 3.21 0.08 12.87
CA GLU A 33 4.39 -0.59 13.41
C GLU A 33 5.59 -0.50 12.46
N ASP A 34 5.33 -0.49 11.16
CA ASP A 34 6.34 -0.29 10.10
C ASP A 34 6.67 1.18 9.83
N GLY A 35 5.95 2.11 10.46
CA GLY A 35 6.20 3.54 10.37
C GLY A 35 5.35 4.28 9.31
N VAL A 36 4.46 3.58 8.61
CA VAL A 36 3.50 4.15 7.67
C VAL A 36 2.28 4.67 8.46
N LYS A 37 2.16 6.00 8.58
CA LYS A 37 1.20 6.63 9.52
C LYS A 37 0.24 7.59 8.86
N THR A 38 0.61 8.14 7.70
CA THR A 38 -0.19 9.08 6.93
C THR A 38 -0.58 8.50 5.58
N LEU A 39 -1.51 9.16 4.89
CA LEU A 39 -1.86 8.75 3.52
C LEU A 39 -0.69 9.00 2.57
N ASP A 40 0.07 10.08 2.79
CA ASP A 40 1.32 10.38 2.06
C ASP A 40 2.35 9.27 2.24
N ASP A 41 2.62 8.82 3.47
CA ASP A 41 3.56 7.71 3.71
C ASP A 41 3.13 6.46 2.92
N PHE A 42 1.85 6.10 3.01
CA PHE A 42 1.30 4.94 2.32
C PHE A 42 1.39 5.05 0.79
N ALA A 43 1.18 6.24 0.23
CA ALA A 43 1.31 6.49 -1.20
C ALA A 43 2.77 6.40 -1.71
N THR A 44 3.77 6.54 -0.83
CA THR A 44 5.18 6.34 -1.19
C THR A 44 5.59 4.87 -1.27
N CYS A 45 4.84 3.96 -0.62
CA CYS A 45 5.12 2.53 -0.66
C CYS A 45 5.07 1.99 -2.09
N ALA A 46 5.90 1.00 -2.36
CA ALA A 46 5.72 0.10 -3.49
C ALA A 46 4.76 -1.03 -3.12
N ASP A 47 4.12 -1.61 -4.13
CA ASP A 47 3.23 -2.76 -4.02
C ASP A 47 3.91 -3.97 -3.35
N TRP A 48 5.16 -4.26 -3.71
CA TRP A 48 5.92 -5.37 -3.15
C TRP A 48 6.34 -5.15 -1.68
N GLU A 49 6.48 -3.91 -1.22
CA GLU A 49 6.73 -3.62 0.20
C GLU A 49 5.50 -3.96 1.05
N LEU A 50 4.30 -3.92 0.46
CA LEU A 50 3.05 -4.26 1.13
C LEU A 50 2.70 -5.74 1.00
N ALA A 51 2.71 -6.29 -0.22
CA ALA A 51 2.28 -7.66 -0.50
C ALA A 51 3.38 -8.71 -0.36
N GLY A 52 4.65 -8.27 -0.30
CA GLY A 52 5.81 -9.14 -0.31
C GLY A 52 6.26 -9.45 -1.73
N GLY A 53 7.52 -9.85 -1.85
CA GLY A 53 8.16 -10.05 -3.14
C GLY A 53 9.38 -10.98 -3.08
N TRP A 54 10.10 -10.99 -4.19
CA TRP A 54 11.36 -11.72 -4.28
C TRP A 54 12.40 -10.84 -4.95
N THR A 55 13.51 -10.62 -4.27
CA THR A 55 14.69 -9.98 -4.85
C THR A 55 15.76 -11.02 -5.18
N THR A 56 16.73 -10.63 -6.00
CA THR A 56 17.92 -11.44 -6.28
C THR A 56 19.13 -10.75 -5.69
N VAL A 57 19.80 -11.41 -4.74
CA VAL A 57 21.03 -10.95 -4.12
C VAL A 57 22.10 -12.00 -4.40
N ASP A 58 23.21 -11.60 -5.02
CA ASP A 58 24.32 -12.49 -5.39
C ASP A 58 23.92 -13.73 -6.22
N GLY A 59 22.86 -13.61 -7.02
CA GLY A 59 22.35 -14.69 -7.87
C GLY A 59 21.40 -15.67 -7.17
N GLU A 60 21.11 -15.46 -5.88
CA GLU A 60 20.14 -16.23 -5.12
C GLU A 60 18.83 -15.46 -4.96
N ARG A 61 17.70 -16.17 -5.09
CA ARG A 61 16.38 -15.59 -4.82
C ARG A 61 16.18 -15.51 -3.31
N VAL A 62 15.97 -14.30 -2.80
CA VAL A 62 15.65 -14.01 -1.41
C VAL A 62 14.21 -13.52 -1.33
N LYS A 63 13.48 -13.93 -0.30
CA LYS A 63 12.12 -13.46 -0.06
C LYS A 63 12.16 -12.17 0.75
N ASP A 64 11.40 -11.18 0.30
CA ASP A 64 11.14 -9.93 1.00
C ASP A 64 9.70 -9.98 1.50
N ASP A 65 9.54 -10.03 2.82
CA ASP A 65 8.21 -10.13 3.45
C ASP A 65 7.48 -8.78 3.38
N GLY A 66 6.23 -8.80 2.95
CA GLY A 66 5.41 -7.59 2.86
C GLY A 66 4.73 -7.25 4.19
N VAL A 67 4.56 -5.96 4.48
CA VAL A 67 3.90 -5.49 5.72
C VAL A 67 2.48 -6.04 5.86
N LEU A 68 1.78 -6.15 4.72
CA LEU A 68 0.39 -6.61 4.63
C LEU A 68 0.26 -8.06 4.13
N GLU A 69 1.36 -8.74 3.81
CA GLU A 69 1.36 -10.09 3.25
C GLU A 69 0.61 -11.09 4.15
N LYS A 70 0.73 -10.94 5.48
CA LYS A 70 0.03 -11.78 6.48
C LYS A 70 -1.50 -11.67 6.45
N PHE A 71 -2.04 -10.71 5.70
CA PHE A 71 -3.47 -10.51 5.50
C PHE A 71 -3.94 -10.98 4.12
N ASP A 72 -3.12 -11.76 3.41
CA ASP A 72 -3.39 -12.27 2.06
C ASP A 72 -3.57 -11.17 0.99
N VAL A 73 -3.01 -9.98 1.23
CA VAL A 73 -2.99 -8.88 0.24
C VAL A 73 -2.08 -9.29 -0.92
N SER A 74 -2.66 -9.37 -2.11
CA SER A 74 -1.91 -9.67 -3.34
C SER A 74 -1.12 -8.45 -3.84
N LEU A 75 -0.14 -8.68 -4.72
CA LEU A 75 0.59 -7.58 -5.38
C LEU A 75 -0.34 -6.65 -6.15
N GLU A 76 -1.34 -7.20 -6.85
CA GLU A 76 -2.33 -6.42 -7.60
C GLU A 76 -3.19 -5.56 -6.65
N GLU A 77 -3.66 -6.14 -5.55
CA GLU A 77 -4.42 -5.40 -4.53
C GLU A 77 -3.58 -4.31 -3.86
N ALA A 78 -2.32 -4.60 -3.52
CA ALA A 78 -1.40 -3.61 -2.98
C ALA A 78 -1.13 -2.46 -3.98
N GLN A 79 -0.94 -2.79 -5.25
CA GLN A 79 -0.79 -1.80 -6.32
C GLN A 79 -2.04 -0.91 -6.40
N ASP A 80 -3.23 -1.49 -6.42
CA ASP A 80 -4.49 -0.73 -6.48
C ASP A 80 -4.65 0.20 -5.28
N LEU A 81 -4.34 -0.25 -4.08
CA LEU A 81 -4.41 0.56 -2.87
C LEU A 81 -3.43 1.76 -2.95
N VAL A 82 -2.17 1.51 -3.33
CA VAL A 82 -1.17 2.56 -3.46
C VAL A 82 -1.54 3.56 -4.55
N MET A 83 -1.99 3.09 -5.72
CA MET A 83 -2.41 3.96 -6.81
C MET A 83 -3.63 4.80 -6.44
N THR A 84 -4.59 4.21 -5.71
CA THR A 84 -5.75 4.93 -5.17
C THR A 84 -5.31 6.04 -4.21
N ALA A 85 -4.37 5.77 -3.30
CA ALA A 85 -3.82 6.77 -2.40
C ALA A 85 -3.14 7.92 -3.16
N ARG A 86 -2.32 7.59 -4.18
CA ARG A 86 -1.66 8.58 -5.05
C ARG A 86 -2.65 9.47 -5.80
N VAL A 87 -3.75 8.91 -6.29
CA VAL A 87 -4.83 9.67 -6.93
C VAL A 87 -5.52 10.60 -5.92
N MET A 88 -5.83 10.12 -4.71
CA MET A 88 -6.42 10.96 -3.66
C MET A 88 -5.53 12.14 -3.25
N LEU A 89 -4.21 11.96 -3.29
CA LEU A 89 -3.22 13.04 -3.04
C LEU A 89 -2.95 13.91 -4.28
N GLY A 90 -3.48 13.55 -5.44
CA GLY A 90 -3.26 14.25 -6.71
C GLY A 90 -1.87 14.07 -7.30
N TRP A 91 -1.12 13.04 -6.89
CA TRP A 91 0.19 12.70 -7.46
C TRP A 91 0.06 12.03 -8.83
N VAL A 92 -1.09 11.36 -9.05
CA VAL A 92 -1.45 10.70 -10.31
C VAL A 92 -2.80 11.25 -10.74
N ASN A 93 -2.91 11.67 -12.01
CA ASN A 93 -4.20 11.99 -12.60
C ASN A 93 -4.93 10.67 -12.92
N PRO A 94 -6.18 10.47 -12.48
CA PRO A 94 -6.94 9.27 -12.83
C PRO A 94 -7.10 9.05 -14.33
N ASP A 95 -7.08 10.11 -15.14
CA ASP A 95 -7.14 10.01 -16.60
C ASP A 95 -5.88 9.33 -17.19
N ASP A 96 -4.74 9.39 -16.49
CA ASP A 96 -3.47 8.78 -16.91
C ASP A 96 -3.41 7.28 -16.55
N LEU A 97 -4.37 6.76 -15.79
CA LEU A 97 -4.47 5.34 -15.42
C LEU A 97 -5.26 4.51 -16.43
N ALA A 98 -5.94 5.15 -17.38
CA ALA A 98 -6.57 4.43 -18.47
C ALA A 98 -5.49 3.68 -19.28
N PRO A 99 -5.71 2.41 -19.65
CA PRO A 99 -4.89 1.81 -20.68
C PRO A 99 -5.08 2.68 -21.92
N SER A 100 -4.03 3.40 -22.33
CA SER A 100 -4.13 4.25 -23.51
C SER A 100 -4.61 3.39 -24.68
N GLU A 101 -5.72 3.76 -25.31
CA GLU A 101 -6.15 3.20 -26.60
C GLU A 101 -5.14 3.54 -27.73
N GLU A 102 -3.97 4.14 -27.43
CA GLU A 102 -2.88 4.40 -28.37
C GLU A 102 -1.93 3.22 -28.64
N GLU A 103 -2.27 1.98 -28.26
CA GLU A 103 -1.62 0.77 -28.82
C GLU A 103 -2.39 0.16 -30.01
N ALA A 104 -3.27 0.94 -30.65
CA ALA A 104 -3.96 0.57 -31.89
C ALA A 104 -3.53 1.42 -33.09
N GLU A 105 -2.23 1.74 -33.24
CA GLU A 105 -1.66 2.18 -34.53
C GLU A 105 -0.12 2.08 -34.55
N GLU A 106 0.43 0.87 -34.74
CA GLU A 106 1.46 0.58 -35.77
C GLU A 106 1.59 -0.93 -36.06
#